data_AF-A0A0E2ARM5-F1
#
_entry.id   AF-A0A0E2ARM5-F1
#
_cell.length_a   1.000
_cell.length_b   1.000
_cell.length_c   1.000
_cell.angle_alpha   90.00
_cell.angle_beta   90.00
_cell.angle_gamma   90.00
#
_symmetry.space_group_name_H-M   'P 1'
#
loop_
_entity.id
_entity.type
_entity.pdbx_description
1 polymer ?
#
loop_
_entity_poly.entity_id
_entity_poly.type
_entity_poly.pdbx_seq_one_letter_code
_entity_poly.pdbx_strand_id
1 'polypeptide(L)'
;MQHPQVIKKFHDNARKASEAAKKFPGQHNGEGDAVRHVYWSALNTLSENANLAKEFGDAHEQNPGQDIAEKNMDLFNNSIGYQLGDLAKQNKWSEERLFKEIIKYKNDKKLQTKLHP
;
A
#
# COMPACT_ATOMS: atom_id res chain seq x y z
N MET A 1 -15.05 8.51 19.04
CA MET A 1 -13.79 8.56 18.26
C MET A 1 -12.93 7.35 18.60
N GLN A 2 -12.85 6.35 17.72
CA GLN A 2 -12.03 5.13 17.88
C GLN A 2 -10.56 5.32 17.40
N HIS A 3 -10.03 6.55 17.40
CA HIS A 3 -8.78 6.88 16.72
C HIS A 3 -7.50 6.17 17.22
N PRO A 4 -7.26 5.92 18.53
CA PRO A 4 -5.98 5.37 18.98
C PRO A 4 -5.70 3.94 18.47
N GLN A 5 -6.74 3.11 18.40
CA GLN A 5 -6.60 1.72 17.94
C GLN A 5 -6.34 1.64 16.44
N VAL A 6 -7.01 2.49 15.64
CA VAL A 6 -6.78 2.57 14.18
C VAL A 6 -5.34 3.01 13.89
N ILE A 7 -4.85 4.04 14.58
CA ILE A 7 -3.46 4.52 14.40
C ILE A 7 -2.46 3.40 14.71
N LYS A 8 -2.66 2.67 15.81
CA LYS A 8 -1.81 1.53 16.17
C LYS A 8 -1.85 0.44 15.08
N LYS A 9 -3.03 0.10 14.56
CA LYS A 9 -3.17 -0.88 13.47
C LYS A 9 -2.44 -0.42 12.21
N PHE A 10 -2.59 0.84 11.80
CA PHE A 10 -1.96 1.36 10.59
C PHE A 10 -0.44 1.41 10.72
N HIS A 11 0.07 1.71 11.92
CA HIS A 11 1.48 1.59 12.25
C HIS A 11 1.98 0.14 12.17
N ASP A 12 1.25 -0.82 12.77
CA ASP A 12 1.61 -2.24 12.71
C ASP A 12 1.57 -2.78 11.27
N ASN A 13 0.60 -2.35 10.47
CA ASN A 13 0.48 -2.67 9.05
C ASN A 13 1.64 -2.07 8.25
N ALA A 14 2.06 -0.84 8.53
CA ALA A 14 3.21 -0.21 7.89
C ALA A 14 4.48 -1.03 8.15
N ARG A 15 4.69 -1.48 9.40
CA ARG A 15 5.81 -2.35 9.76
C ARG A 15 5.77 -3.67 8.98
N LYS A 16 4.61 -4.34 8.92
CA LYS A 16 4.44 -5.57 8.13
C LYS A 16 4.77 -5.35 6.65
N ALA A 17 4.25 -4.28 6.05
CA ALA A 17 4.47 -3.96 4.65
C ALA A 17 5.96 -3.70 4.35
N SER A 18 6.63 -2.93 5.21
CA SER A 18 8.06 -2.66 5.11
C SER A 18 8.89 -3.93 5.22
N GLU A 19 8.63 -4.80 6.20
CA GLU A 19 9.35 -6.08 6.32
C GLU A 19 9.14 -6.97 5.09
N ALA A 20 7.91 -7.07 4.58
CA ALA A 20 7.59 -7.88 3.42
C ALA A 20 8.23 -7.35 2.12
N ALA A 21 8.43 -6.03 2.03
CA ALA A 21 9.00 -5.35 0.87
C ALA A 21 10.53 -5.45 0.78
N LYS A 22 11.25 -5.68 1.90
CA LYS A 22 12.73 -5.75 1.94
C LYS A 22 13.35 -6.77 0.99
N LYS A 23 12.60 -7.80 0.62
CA LYS A 23 13.06 -8.85 -0.32
C LYS A 23 13.11 -8.40 -1.79
N PHE A 24 12.58 -7.22 -2.10
CA PHE A 24 12.58 -6.65 -3.44
C PHE A 24 13.59 -5.50 -3.56
N PRO A 25 14.21 -5.30 -4.73
CA PRO A 25 15.12 -4.18 -4.94
C PRO A 25 14.36 -2.84 -5.02
N GLY A 26 15.07 -1.72 -4.88
CA GLY A 26 14.46 -0.39 -5.05
C GLY A 26 13.47 -0.04 -3.94
N GLN A 27 13.99 0.18 -2.73
CA GLN A 27 13.20 0.52 -1.54
C GLN A 27 12.67 1.98 -1.55
N HIS A 28 13.05 2.76 -2.55
CA HIS A 28 12.59 4.11 -2.83
C HIS A 28 12.50 4.26 -4.35
N ASN A 29 11.35 4.73 -4.85
CA ASN A 29 11.07 4.93 -6.27
C ASN A 29 11.27 3.67 -7.13
N GLY A 30 11.07 2.48 -6.53
CA GLY A 30 11.40 1.19 -7.11
C GLY A 30 10.40 0.08 -6.78
N GLU A 31 10.79 -1.16 -7.02
CA GLU A 31 9.91 -2.33 -6.85
C GLU A 31 9.50 -2.58 -5.40
N GLY A 32 10.45 -2.54 -4.47
CA GLY A 32 10.18 -2.70 -3.04
C GLY A 32 9.29 -1.59 -2.51
N ASP A 33 9.50 -0.37 -2.99
CA ASP A 33 8.66 0.77 -2.67
C ASP A 33 7.20 0.56 -3.12
N ALA A 34 7.01 0.23 -4.40
CA ALA A 34 5.68 -0.06 -4.95
C ALA A 34 4.96 -1.17 -4.17
N VAL A 35 5.65 -2.26 -3.84
CA VAL A 35 5.08 -3.35 -3.04
C VAL A 35 4.72 -2.88 -1.63
N ARG A 36 5.56 -2.06 -1.00
CA ARG A 36 5.30 -1.51 0.35
C ARG A 36 4.03 -0.66 0.36
N HIS A 37 3.89 0.27 -0.59
CA HIS A 37 2.72 1.16 -0.70
C HIS A 37 1.43 0.37 -0.95
N VAL A 38 1.42 -0.54 -1.92
CA VAL A 38 0.25 -1.38 -2.20
C VAL A 38 -0.13 -2.21 -0.98
N TYR A 39 0.85 -2.85 -0.33
CA TYR A 39 0.55 -3.78 0.76
C TYR A 39 0.10 -3.06 2.03
N TRP A 40 0.70 -1.91 2.36
CA TRP A 40 0.24 -1.08 3.47
C TRP A 40 -1.21 -0.61 3.25
N SER A 41 -1.50 -0.06 2.07
CA SER A 41 -2.84 0.41 1.70
C SER A 41 -3.88 -0.73 1.70
N ALA A 42 -3.50 -1.92 1.25
CA ALA A 42 -4.37 -3.09 1.28
C ALA A 42 -4.63 -3.63 2.69
N LEU A 43 -3.62 -3.69 3.56
CA LEU A 43 -3.79 -4.10 4.95
C LEU A 43 -4.66 -3.11 5.74
N ASN A 44 -4.47 -1.80 5.50
CA ASN A 44 -5.31 -0.77 6.12
C ASN A 44 -6.77 -0.89 5.67
N THR A 45 -7.01 -1.16 4.40
CA THR A 45 -8.35 -1.39 3.87
C THR A 45 -8.99 -2.67 4.43
N LEU A 46 -8.21 -3.77 4.49
CA LEU A 46 -8.67 -5.06 5.00
C LEU A 46 -9.03 -4.97 6.50
N SER A 47 -8.20 -4.28 7.29
CA SER A 47 -8.39 -4.12 8.74
C SER A 47 -9.44 -3.06 9.11
N GLU A 48 -9.69 -2.09 8.23
CA GLU A 48 -10.69 -1.03 8.38
C GLU A 48 -11.61 -0.96 7.16
N ASN A 49 -11.50 0.07 6.32
CA ASN A 49 -12.22 0.22 5.05
C ASN A 49 -11.44 1.14 4.10
N ALA A 50 -11.79 1.09 2.81
CA ALA A 50 -11.07 1.83 1.77
C ALA A 50 -11.10 3.36 1.97
N ASN A 51 -12.21 3.92 2.44
CA ASN A 51 -12.31 5.37 2.66
C ASN A 51 -11.31 5.85 3.72
N LEU A 52 -11.27 5.18 4.87
CA LEU A 52 -10.34 5.54 5.95
C LEU A 52 -8.88 5.27 5.58
N ALA A 53 -8.62 4.16 4.86
CA ALA A 53 -7.29 3.86 4.36
C ALA A 53 -6.81 4.93 3.36
N LYS A 54 -7.71 5.44 2.51
CA LYS A 54 -7.43 6.52 1.56
C LYS A 54 -7.15 7.85 2.24
N GLU A 55 -7.95 8.24 3.23
CA GLU A 55 -7.70 9.48 3.99
C GLU A 55 -6.30 9.51 4.61
N PHE A 56 -5.88 8.40 5.23
CA PHE A 56 -4.54 8.29 5.81
C PHE A 56 -3.44 8.19 4.77
N GLY A 57 -3.66 7.44 3.68
CA GLY A 57 -2.68 7.31 2.61
C GLY A 57 -2.46 8.65 1.90
N ASP A 58 -3.53 9.33 1.49
CA ASP A 58 -3.45 10.66 0.87
C ASP A 58 -2.71 11.65 1.77
N ALA A 59 -2.97 11.62 3.09
CA ALA A 59 -2.29 12.46 4.07
C ALA A 59 -0.79 12.13 4.21
N HIS A 60 -0.42 10.84 4.11
CA HIS A 60 0.98 10.41 4.12
C HIS A 60 1.77 10.98 2.94
N GLU A 61 1.16 11.08 1.76
CA GLU A 61 1.75 11.63 0.53
C GLU A 61 1.66 13.18 0.43
N GLN A 62 1.27 13.91 1.49
CA GLN A 62 1.24 15.39 1.47
C GLN A 62 2.54 16.05 1.91
N ASN A 63 3.69 15.37 1.78
CA ASN A 63 4.97 15.97 2.14
C ASN A 63 5.34 17.09 1.14
N PRO A 64 5.52 18.36 1.57
CA PRO A 64 5.82 19.48 0.66
C PRO A 64 7.13 19.34 -0.13
N GLY A 65 8.05 18.49 0.31
CA GLY A 65 9.34 18.24 -0.37
C GLY A 65 9.36 17.01 -1.27
N GLN A 66 8.26 16.26 -1.39
CA GLN A 66 8.19 15.06 -2.23
C GLN A 66 8.12 15.46 -3.71
N ASP A 67 8.89 14.76 -4.55
CA ASP A 67 8.82 14.94 -5.98
C ASP A 67 7.42 14.58 -6.52
N ILE A 68 6.95 15.30 -7.54
CA ILE A 68 5.60 15.09 -8.09
C ILE A 68 5.47 13.70 -8.72
N ALA A 69 6.50 13.20 -9.40
CA ALA A 69 6.46 11.88 -10.02
C ALA A 69 6.46 10.77 -8.95
N GLU A 70 7.20 10.96 -7.87
CA GLU A 70 7.18 10.08 -6.68
C GLU A 70 5.79 10.03 -6.06
N LYS A 71 5.22 11.20 -5.75
CA LYS A 71 3.86 11.30 -5.21
C LYS A 71 2.83 10.61 -6.10
N ASN A 72 2.93 10.78 -7.42
CA ASN A 72 2.01 10.13 -8.35
C ASN A 72 2.17 8.60 -8.36
N MET A 73 3.41 8.10 -8.29
CA MET A 73 3.69 6.67 -8.17
C MET A 73 3.09 6.10 -6.88
N ASP A 74 3.30 6.78 -5.76
CA ASP A 74 2.84 6.33 -4.45
C ASP A 74 1.32 6.34 -4.35
N LEU A 75 0.66 7.40 -4.82
CA LEU A 75 -0.81 7.48 -4.91
C LEU A 75 -1.40 6.42 -5.85
N PHE A 76 -0.77 6.16 -6.99
CA PHE A 76 -1.22 5.11 -7.91
C PHE A 76 -1.14 3.73 -7.25
N ASN A 77 0.00 3.39 -6.64
CA ASN A 77 0.20 2.12 -5.95
C ASN A 77 -0.72 1.98 -4.73
N ASN A 78 -0.94 3.05 -3.95
CA ASN A 78 -1.91 3.10 -2.86
C ASN A 78 -3.33 2.77 -3.35
N SER A 79 -3.73 3.32 -4.50
CA SER A 79 -5.05 3.07 -5.10
C SER A 79 -5.31 1.59 -5.43
N ILE A 80 -4.28 0.88 -5.90
CA ILE A 80 -4.34 -0.56 -6.14
C ILE A 80 -4.47 -1.31 -4.81
N GLY A 81 -3.75 -0.84 -3.78
CA GLY A 81 -3.87 -1.38 -2.43
C GLY A 81 -5.30 -1.32 -1.90
N TYR A 82 -5.99 -0.19 -2.06
CA TYR A 82 -7.39 -0.05 -1.65
C TYR A 82 -8.30 -1.05 -2.37
N GLN A 83 -8.15 -1.18 -3.69
CA GLN A 83 -8.94 -2.13 -4.49
C GLN A 83 -8.71 -3.59 -4.07
N LEU A 84 -7.45 -3.99 -3.88
CA LEU A 84 -7.10 -5.34 -3.46
C LEU A 84 -7.53 -5.63 -2.02
N GLY A 85 -7.47 -4.64 -1.14
CA GLY A 85 -7.97 -4.75 0.23
C GLY A 85 -9.48 -4.98 0.30
N ASP A 86 -10.25 -4.25 -0.50
CA ASP A 86 -11.71 -4.44 -0.61
C ASP A 86 -12.03 -5.83 -1.19
N LEU A 87 -11.34 -6.23 -2.25
CA LEU A 87 -11.52 -7.56 -2.84
C LEU A 87 -11.17 -8.67 -1.84
N ALA A 88 -10.08 -8.51 -1.08
CA ALA A 88 -9.69 -9.42 -0.02
C ALA A 88 -10.76 -9.51 1.07
N LYS A 89 -11.35 -8.37 1.46
CA LYS A 89 -12.41 -8.33 2.47
C LYS A 89 -13.68 -9.02 1.99
N GLN A 90 -14.11 -8.74 0.76
CA GLN A 90 -15.30 -9.36 0.14
C GLN A 90 -15.14 -10.88 0.01
N ASN A 91 -13.96 -11.34 -0.40
CA ASN A 91 -13.67 -12.75 -0.63
C ASN A 91 -13.06 -13.46 0.61
N LYS A 92 -12.98 -12.79 1.75
CA LYS A 92 -12.40 -13.32 3.01
C LYS A 92 -11.00 -13.91 2.83
N TRP A 93 -10.14 -13.22 2.08
CA TRP A 93 -8.75 -13.64 1.88
C TRP A 93 -7.93 -13.50 3.17
N SER A 94 -6.95 -14.40 3.34
CA SER A 94 -5.90 -14.22 4.35
C SER A 94 -4.91 -13.12 3.91
N GLU A 95 -4.15 -12.55 4.86
CA GLU A 95 -3.04 -11.62 4.55
C GLU A 95 -2.02 -12.27 3.58
N GLU A 96 -1.74 -13.57 3.75
CA GLU A 96 -0.86 -14.31 2.84
C GLU A 96 -1.41 -14.37 1.41
N ARG A 97 -2.72 -14.64 1.24
CA ARG A 97 -3.35 -14.66 -0.07
C ARG A 97 -3.35 -13.28 -0.71
N LEU A 98 -3.68 -12.24 0.07
CA LEU A 98 -3.62 -10.85 -0.39
C LEU A 98 -2.22 -10.50 -0.88
N PHE A 99 -1.18 -10.83 -0.12
CA PHE A 99 0.19 -10.55 -0.52
C PHE A 99 0.60 -11.32 -1.78
N LYS A 100 0.18 -12.59 -1.95
CA LYS A 100 0.40 -13.34 -3.20
C LYS A 100 -0.24 -12.65 -4.40
N GLU A 101 -1.44 -12.09 -4.26
CA GLU A 101 -2.11 -11.35 -5.35
C GLU A 101 -1.37 -10.04 -5.68
N ILE A 102 -0.83 -9.33 -4.68
CA ILE A 102 0.02 -8.15 -4.89
C ILE A 102 1.27 -8.52 -5.71
N ILE A 103 1.93 -9.64 -5.37
CA ILE A 103 3.11 -10.10 -6.13
C ILE A 103 2.74 -10.48 -7.57
N LYS A 104 1.55 -11.04 -7.77
CA LYS A 104 1.03 -11.29 -9.12
C LYS A 104 0.82 -9.97 -9.90
N TYR A 105 0.21 -8.95 -9.29
CA TYR A 105 0.05 -7.63 -9.91
C TYR A 105 1.38 -6.99 -10.30
N LYS A 106 2.39 -7.11 -9.43
CA LYS A 106 3.77 -6.69 -9.72
C LYS A 106 4.34 -7.42 -10.95
N ASN A 107 4.23 -8.75 -10.99
CA ASN A 107 4.74 -9.55 -12.11
C ASN A 107 3.99 -9.30 -13.42
N ASP A 108 2.68 -9.02 -13.33
CA ASP A 108 1.82 -8.62 -14.45
C ASP A 108 2.05 -7.16 -14.89
N LYS A 109 3.02 -6.46 -14.28
CA LYS A 109 3.35 -5.04 -14.54
C LYS A 109 2.17 -4.08 -14.32
N LYS A 110 1.31 -4.40 -13.36
CA LYS A 110 0.18 -3.55 -12.93
C LYS A 110 0.57 -2.53 -11.87
N LEU A 111 1.72 -2.71 -11.21
CA LEU A 111 2.27 -1.73 -10.28
C LEU A 111 3.23 -0.79 -11.01
N GLN A 112 3.31 0.46 -10.56
CA GLN A 112 4.38 1.36 -10.98
C GLN A 112 5.60 1.12 -10.12
N THR A 113 6.59 0.41 -10.67
CA THR A 113 7.83 0.01 -9.95
C THR A 113 9.03 0.91 -10.26
N LYS A 114 8.77 2.09 -10.83
CA LYS A 114 9.73 3.13 -11.18
C LYS A 114 8.97 4.42 -11.46
N LEU A 115 9.65 5.55 -11.33
CA LEU A 115 9.11 6.83 -11.77
C LEU A 115 8.86 6.83 -13.27
N HIS A 116 7.73 7.40 -13.65
CA HIS A 116 7.44 7.78 -15.02
C HIS A 116 7.53 9.32 -15.11
N PRO A 117 8.26 9.85 -16.10
CA PRO A 117 8.34 11.29 -16.33
C PRO A 117 6.98 11.87 -16.73
#